data_AF-A0A7V1LRK8-F1
#
_entry.id   AF-A0A7V1LRK8-F1
#
_cell.length_a   1.000
_cell.length_b   1.000
_cell.length_c   1.000
_cell.angle_alpha   90.00
_cell.angle_beta   90.00
_cell.angle_gamma   90.00
#
_symmetry.space_group_name_H-M   'P 1'
#
loop_
_entity.id
_entity.type
_entity.pdbx_description
1 polymer ?
#
loop_
_entity_poly.entity_id
_entity_poly.type
_entity_poly.pdbx_seq_one_letter_code
_entity_poly.pdbx_strand_id
1 'polypeptide(L)'
;DENAPGIYLINASTNVLSNVPFYYKDVNNGKALFSNSEITSAWITNTEYSQLINEGWEIEILEGWIWSNSFNLSDMVNELEILRHSDSEGPSGPLGLMCKMIGNNAYGKTVERLDGIELILAAECPKDFAPYDTENLPFVWFKFNPQKIFRVYHQPQLGAFITAHVRMVVRRAALLSGMAWIYADTDCIACSAPARGLDIDPKRYGAWKQETNGELFQFIAKKVYNEPGGNCRHAKGLNVKRVTDLEFDEWYKGKPPIQTQLQGMNFIKVLSGFDMYVTRIKTGQKKG
;
A
#
# COMPACT_ATOMS: atom_id res chain seq x y z
N ASP A 1 -26.15 -16.41 2.04
CA ASP A 1 -25.66 -16.47 0.66
C ASP A 1 -24.15 -16.48 0.75
N GLU A 2 -23.50 -17.60 0.44
CA GLU A 2 -22.04 -17.77 0.59
C GLU A 2 -21.24 -16.83 -0.31
N ASN A 3 -21.89 -16.24 -1.32
CA ASN A 3 -21.29 -15.26 -2.22
C ASN A 3 -21.51 -13.81 -1.78
N ALA A 4 -22.21 -13.56 -0.67
CA ALA A 4 -22.38 -12.21 -0.17
C ALA A 4 -21.02 -11.60 0.19
N PRO A 5 -20.75 -10.32 -0.17
CA PRO A 5 -19.54 -9.63 0.27
C PRO A 5 -19.53 -9.62 1.80
N GLY A 6 -18.46 -10.13 2.38
CA GLY A 6 -18.33 -10.28 3.83
C GLY A 6 -16.90 -10.06 4.32
N ILE A 7 -16.79 -9.78 5.61
CA ILE A 7 -15.53 -9.66 6.34
C ILE A 7 -15.65 -10.55 7.58
N TYR A 8 -14.66 -11.41 7.81
CA TYR A 8 -14.69 -12.46 8.81
C TYR A 8 -13.48 -12.35 9.72
N LEU A 9 -13.69 -12.47 11.03
CA LEU A 9 -12.65 -12.70 12.01
C LEU A 9 -12.41 -14.19 12.03
N ILE A 10 -11.18 -14.60 11.76
CA ILE A 10 -10.85 -16.00 11.62
C ILE A 10 -9.65 -16.42 12.46
N ASN A 11 -9.62 -17.70 12.80
CA ASN A 11 -8.38 -18.45 12.91
C ASN A 11 -8.26 -19.34 11.66
N ALA A 12 -7.05 -19.55 11.16
CA ALA A 12 -6.84 -20.50 10.09
C ALA A 12 -5.52 -21.24 10.23
N SER A 13 -5.51 -22.50 9.80
CA SER A 13 -4.32 -23.33 9.77
C SER A 13 -4.27 -24.16 8.50
N THR A 14 -3.08 -24.57 8.09
CA THR A 14 -2.91 -25.54 7.00
C THR A 14 -1.72 -26.44 7.25
N ASN A 15 -1.84 -27.68 6.78
CA ASN A 15 -0.73 -28.63 6.67
C ASN A 15 -0.04 -28.55 5.29
N VAL A 16 -0.61 -27.77 4.35
CA VAL A 16 -0.05 -27.55 3.02
C VAL A 16 0.90 -26.37 3.08
N LEU A 17 2.20 -26.63 3.10
CA LEU A 17 3.21 -25.58 3.12
C LEU A 17 3.31 -24.90 1.75
N SER A 18 3.05 -23.60 1.72
CA SER A 18 3.30 -22.74 0.57
C SER A 18 4.58 -21.95 0.75
N ASN A 19 5.34 -21.78 -0.34
CA ASN A 19 6.51 -20.89 -0.35
C ASN A 19 6.12 -19.40 -0.39
N VAL A 20 4.84 -19.10 -0.69
CA VAL A 20 4.31 -17.74 -0.69
C VAL A 20 3.52 -17.53 0.60
N PRO A 21 4.03 -16.79 1.60
CA PRO A 21 3.33 -16.57 2.85
C PRO A 21 2.04 -15.79 2.64
N PHE A 22 0.99 -16.17 3.37
CA PHE A 22 -0.25 -15.43 3.42
C PHE A 22 -0.08 -14.19 4.29
N TYR A 23 -0.41 -13.03 3.73
CA TYR A 23 -0.40 -11.76 4.45
C TYR A 23 -1.66 -11.60 5.29
N TYR A 24 -1.53 -11.19 6.54
CA TYR A 24 -2.65 -10.76 7.36
C TYR A 24 -2.26 -9.64 8.31
N LYS A 25 -3.25 -9.04 8.98
CA LYS A 25 -3.02 -8.13 10.10
C LYS A 25 -3.50 -8.78 11.37
N ASP A 26 -2.61 -8.88 12.35
CA ASP A 26 -2.95 -9.36 13.69
C ASP A 26 -3.92 -8.36 14.34
N VAL A 27 -5.02 -8.87 14.88
CA VAL A 27 -6.06 -8.03 15.51
C VAL A 27 -5.58 -7.39 16.80
N ASN A 28 -4.69 -8.05 17.54
CA ASN A 28 -4.25 -7.58 18.86
C ASN A 28 -3.34 -6.35 18.79
N ASN A 29 -2.44 -6.30 17.81
CA ASN A 29 -1.44 -5.24 17.69
C ASN A 29 -1.48 -4.48 16.35
N GLY A 30 -2.33 -4.88 15.42
CA GLY A 30 -2.49 -4.25 14.11
C GLY A 30 -1.29 -4.41 13.17
N LYS A 31 -0.29 -5.22 13.53
CA LYS A 31 0.91 -5.42 12.72
C LYS A 31 0.60 -6.29 11.51
N ALA A 32 1.24 -5.93 10.41
CA ALA A 32 1.31 -6.75 9.22
C ALA A 32 2.20 -7.97 9.47
N LEU A 33 1.63 -9.17 9.30
CA LEU A 33 2.31 -10.45 9.46
C LEU A 33 2.18 -11.30 8.19
N PHE A 34 3.00 -12.34 8.14
CA PHE A 34 3.10 -13.29 7.04
C PHE A 34 3.16 -14.69 7.65
N SER A 35 2.35 -15.62 7.13
CA SER A 35 2.34 -17.00 7.64
C SER A 35 2.21 -18.03 6.53
N ASN A 36 2.86 -19.17 6.73
CA ASN A 36 2.80 -20.33 5.84
C ASN A 36 1.93 -21.47 6.38
N SER A 37 1.47 -21.37 7.64
CA SER A 37 0.85 -22.50 8.33
C SER A 37 -0.25 -22.12 9.31
N GLU A 38 -0.18 -20.93 9.93
CA GLU A 38 -1.12 -20.53 10.99
C GLU A 38 -1.40 -19.03 10.99
N ILE A 39 -2.67 -18.67 11.07
CA ILE A 39 -3.16 -17.30 11.23
C ILE A 39 -4.00 -17.27 12.50
N THR A 40 -3.51 -16.57 13.51
CA THR A 40 -4.24 -16.38 14.77
C THR A 40 -4.97 -15.04 14.72
N SER A 41 -6.31 -15.07 14.77
CA SER A 41 -7.18 -13.90 14.93
C SER A 41 -6.89 -12.76 13.93
N ALA A 42 -7.43 -12.89 12.72
CA ALA A 42 -7.32 -11.88 11.66
C ALA A 42 -8.68 -11.55 11.03
N TRP A 43 -8.93 -10.26 10.78
CA TRP A 43 -10.03 -9.84 9.91
C TRP A 43 -9.64 -9.99 8.45
N ILE A 44 -10.38 -10.80 7.70
CA ILE A 44 -10.19 -11.02 6.26
C ILE A 44 -11.47 -10.78 5.49
N THR A 45 -11.35 -10.40 4.23
CA THR A 45 -12.51 -10.31 3.32
C THR A 45 -12.92 -11.69 2.80
N ASN A 46 -14.14 -11.83 2.26
CA ASN A 46 -14.57 -13.04 1.56
C ASN A 46 -13.63 -13.43 0.40
N THR A 47 -12.98 -12.45 -0.24
CA THR A 47 -12.00 -12.69 -1.31
C THR A 47 -10.74 -13.40 -0.80
N GLU A 48 -10.27 -13.00 0.38
CA GLU A 48 -9.15 -13.66 1.08
C GLU A 48 -9.57 -15.02 1.63
N TYR A 49 -10.79 -15.12 2.17
CA TYR A 49 -11.36 -16.38 2.66
C TYR A 49 -11.43 -17.44 1.57
N SER A 50 -12.01 -17.10 0.40
CA SER A 50 -12.06 -18.01 -0.74
C SER A 50 -10.68 -18.42 -1.23
N GLN A 51 -9.70 -17.50 -1.19
CA GLN A 51 -8.31 -17.84 -1.55
C GLN A 51 -7.71 -18.85 -0.56
N LEU A 52 -7.89 -18.66 0.74
CA LEU A 52 -7.41 -19.60 1.77
C LEU A 52 -8.05 -21.00 1.62
N ILE A 53 -9.37 -21.07 1.40
CA ILE A 53 -10.06 -22.33 1.12
C ILE A 53 -9.48 -23.03 -0.12
N ASN A 54 -9.27 -22.30 -1.21
CA ASN A 54 -8.69 -22.85 -2.45
C ASN A 54 -7.24 -23.33 -2.27
N GLU A 55 -6.53 -22.81 -1.28
CA GLU A 55 -5.18 -23.22 -0.91
C GLU A 55 -5.15 -24.37 0.11
N GLY A 56 -6.32 -24.88 0.54
CA GLY A 56 -6.41 -25.98 1.49
C GLY A 56 -6.16 -25.57 2.94
N TRP A 57 -6.51 -24.34 3.30
CA TRP A 57 -6.56 -23.92 4.70
C TRP A 57 -7.86 -24.36 5.35
N GLU A 58 -7.75 -24.81 6.59
CA GLU A 58 -8.87 -24.99 7.51
C GLU A 58 -9.12 -23.64 8.21
N ILE A 59 -10.36 -23.17 8.18
CA ILE A 59 -10.73 -21.84 8.66
C ILE A 59 -11.84 -21.96 9.71
N GLU A 60 -11.59 -21.44 10.89
CA GLU A 60 -12.57 -21.22 11.94
C GLU A 60 -13.04 -19.76 11.87
N ILE A 61 -14.33 -19.54 11.64
CA ILE A 61 -14.94 -18.20 11.68
C ILE A 61 -15.39 -17.91 13.11
N LEU A 62 -14.79 -16.89 13.72
CA LEU A 62 -15.11 -16.44 15.08
C LEU A 62 -16.24 -15.39 15.07
N GLU A 63 -16.23 -14.51 14.07
CA GLU A 63 -17.19 -13.42 13.90
C GLU A 63 -17.25 -13.03 12.43
N GLY A 64 -18.35 -12.43 11.97
CA GLY A 64 -18.43 -11.92 10.60
C GLY A 64 -19.51 -10.88 10.37
N TRP A 65 -19.27 -10.01 9.40
CA TRP A 65 -20.26 -9.10 8.84
C TRP A 65 -20.44 -9.39 7.36
N ILE A 66 -21.68 -9.37 6.92
CA ILE A 66 -22.07 -9.53 5.53
C ILE A 66 -22.84 -8.28 5.07
N TRP A 67 -22.60 -7.88 3.84
CA TRP A 67 -23.35 -6.80 3.19
C TRP A 67 -24.35 -7.41 2.21
N SER A 68 -25.60 -6.95 2.28
CA SER A 68 -26.66 -7.40 1.36
C SER A 68 -26.49 -6.86 -0.07
N ASN A 69 -25.70 -5.80 -0.21
CA ASN A 69 -25.54 -5.07 -1.46
C ASN A 69 -24.10 -5.22 -1.95
N SER A 70 -23.93 -5.25 -3.27
CA SER A 70 -22.63 -5.18 -3.92
C SER A 70 -22.30 -3.74 -4.33
N PHE A 71 -21.03 -3.53 -4.67
CA PHE A 71 -20.51 -2.27 -5.16
C PHE A 71 -19.70 -2.52 -6.43
N ASN A 72 -19.80 -1.61 -7.39
CA ASN A 72 -19.08 -1.68 -8.66
C ASN A 72 -18.63 -0.28 -9.09
N LEU A 73 -17.37 -0.16 -9.53
CA LEU A 73 -16.77 1.06 -10.08
C LEU A 73 -16.46 0.95 -11.57
N SER A 74 -16.94 -0.09 -12.25
CA SER A 74 -16.62 -0.37 -13.66
C SER A 74 -16.86 0.85 -14.54
N ASP A 75 -17.97 1.56 -14.36
CA ASP A 75 -18.34 2.67 -15.23
C ASP A 75 -17.35 3.83 -15.09
N MET A 76 -17.06 4.24 -13.85
CA MET A 76 -16.05 5.25 -13.56
C MET A 76 -14.66 4.83 -14.07
N VAL A 77 -14.26 3.57 -13.85
CA VAL A 77 -12.96 3.06 -14.29
C VAL A 77 -12.87 3.04 -15.82
N ASN A 78 -13.93 2.60 -16.50
CA ASN A 78 -13.99 2.56 -17.97
C ASN A 78 -13.92 3.96 -18.57
N GLU A 79 -14.65 4.93 -18.01
CA GLU A 79 -14.58 6.33 -18.44
C GLU A 79 -13.18 6.91 -18.26
N LEU A 80 -12.55 6.67 -17.10
CA LEU A 80 -11.18 7.11 -16.83
C LEU A 80 -10.17 6.46 -17.78
N GLU A 81 -10.31 5.18 -18.10
CA GLU A 81 -9.40 4.49 -19.02
C GLU A 81 -9.60 4.95 -20.47
N ILE A 82 -10.84 5.21 -20.92
CA ILE A 82 -11.11 5.84 -22.22
C ILE A 82 -10.42 7.21 -22.29
N LEU A 83 -10.62 8.05 -21.27
CA LEU A 83 -10.02 9.39 -21.22
C LEU A 83 -8.49 9.32 -21.17
N ARG A 84 -7.93 8.39 -20.37
CA ARG A 84 -6.49 8.15 -20.26
C ARG A 84 -5.83 7.78 -21.58
N HIS A 85 -6.54 7.05 -22.44
CA HIS A 85 -6.07 6.66 -23.76
C HIS A 85 -6.31 7.70 -24.86
N SER A 86 -7.12 8.73 -24.60
CA SER A 86 -7.40 9.81 -25.55
C SER A 86 -6.32 10.90 -25.64
N ASP A 87 -5.37 10.91 -24.70
CA ASP A 87 -4.22 11.84 -24.73
C ASP A 87 -3.34 11.56 -25.95
N SER A 88 -2.86 12.61 -26.62
CA SER A 88 -1.95 12.50 -27.78
C SER A 88 -0.62 11.84 -27.45
N GLU A 89 -0.15 11.94 -26.19
CA GLU A 89 1.04 11.27 -25.67
C GLU A 89 0.70 9.92 -25.00
N GLY A 90 -0.56 9.49 -25.12
CA GLY A 90 -1.08 8.25 -24.55
C GLY A 90 -1.15 8.26 -23.01
N PRO A 91 -1.19 7.07 -22.38
CA PRO A 91 -1.39 6.94 -20.92
C PRO A 91 -0.32 7.60 -20.03
N SER A 92 0.81 8.01 -20.61
CA SER A 92 1.91 8.70 -19.94
C SER A 92 1.87 10.22 -20.10
N GLY A 93 0.97 10.74 -20.96
CA GLY A 93 0.75 12.17 -21.15
C GLY A 93 0.09 12.85 -19.94
N PRO A 94 0.01 14.18 -19.92
CA PRO A 94 -0.56 14.94 -18.80
C PRO A 94 -1.98 14.51 -18.41
N LEU A 95 -2.87 14.27 -19.38
CA LEU A 95 -4.23 13.80 -19.12
C LEU A 95 -4.20 12.37 -18.61
N GLY A 96 -3.36 11.51 -19.18
CA GLY A 96 -3.21 10.13 -18.75
C GLY A 96 -2.72 10.01 -17.29
N LEU A 97 -1.76 10.86 -16.90
CA LEU A 97 -1.28 10.97 -15.53
C LEU A 97 -2.36 11.49 -14.57
N MET A 98 -3.13 12.50 -14.98
CA MET A 98 -4.27 13.00 -14.20
C MET A 98 -5.35 11.94 -13.98
N CYS A 99 -5.71 11.20 -15.03
CA CYS A 99 -6.68 10.09 -14.92
C CYS A 99 -6.19 9.02 -13.95
N LYS A 100 -4.90 8.65 -14.04
CA LYS A 100 -4.26 7.72 -13.08
C LYS A 100 -4.31 8.26 -11.65
N MET A 101 -4.06 9.56 -11.44
CA MET A 101 -4.16 10.17 -10.11
C MET A 101 -5.57 10.16 -9.56
N ILE A 102 -6.59 10.46 -10.37
CA ILE A 102 -7.99 10.41 -9.97
C ILE A 102 -8.38 8.99 -9.55
N GLY A 103 -8.08 7.99 -10.39
CA GLY A 103 -8.38 6.59 -10.09
C GLY A 103 -7.72 6.11 -8.79
N ASN A 104 -6.42 6.42 -8.61
CA ASN A 104 -5.70 6.06 -7.38
C ASN A 104 -6.19 6.81 -6.14
N ASN A 105 -6.69 8.05 -6.27
CA ASN A 105 -7.20 8.80 -5.13
C ASN A 105 -8.63 8.41 -4.75
N ALA A 106 -9.43 7.91 -5.72
CA ALA A 106 -10.81 7.51 -5.48
C ALA A 106 -10.93 6.44 -4.38
N TYR A 107 -10.10 5.38 -4.43
CA TYR A 107 -10.12 4.37 -3.36
C TYR A 107 -9.64 4.98 -2.03
N GLY A 108 -8.62 5.85 -2.05
CA GLY A 108 -8.07 6.48 -0.86
C GLY A 108 -9.11 7.31 -0.09
N LYS A 109 -10.07 7.90 -0.80
CA LYS A 109 -11.19 8.65 -0.21
C LYS A 109 -12.16 7.77 0.58
N THR A 110 -12.27 6.49 0.25
CA THR A 110 -13.13 5.55 0.99
C THR A 110 -12.58 5.22 2.38
N VAL A 111 -11.27 5.41 2.59
CA VAL A 111 -10.54 5.06 3.83
C VAL A 111 -9.83 6.27 4.46
N GLU A 112 -10.23 7.50 4.08
CA GLU A 112 -9.61 8.70 4.64
C GLU A 112 -9.88 8.80 6.15
N ARG A 113 -8.90 9.28 6.92
CA ARG A 113 -9.11 9.48 8.36
C ARG A 113 -10.02 10.69 8.57
N LEU A 114 -11.16 10.46 9.22
CA LEU A 114 -12.08 11.49 9.66
C LEU A 114 -11.87 11.75 11.16
N ASP A 115 -10.73 12.35 11.50
CA ASP A 115 -10.35 12.68 12.89
C ASP A 115 -11.18 13.85 13.48
N GLY A 116 -11.94 14.54 12.63
CA GLY A 116 -12.86 15.61 13.05
C GLY A 116 -12.13 16.84 13.59
N ILE A 117 -10.82 16.94 13.35
CA ILE A 117 -10.03 18.08 13.76
C ILE A 117 -10.16 19.15 12.69
N GLU A 118 -10.76 20.27 13.05
CA GLU A 118 -10.71 21.48 12.25
C GLU A 118 -9.55 22.33 12.74
N LEU A 119 -8.67 22.74 11.82
CA LEU A 119 -7.55 23.62 12.09
C LEU A 119 -7.76 24.94 11.36
N ILE A 120 -7.61 26.05 12.07
CA ILE A 120 -7.71 27.38 11.49
C ILE A 120 -6.51 28.24 11.90
N LEU A 121 -6.09 29.11 11.00
CA LEU A 121 -5.14 30.19 11.29
C LEU A 121 -5.92 31.48 11.54
N ALA A 122 -5.79 32.08 12.72
CA ALA A 122 -6.40 33.37 13.03
C ALA A 122 -5.57 34.15 14.05
N ALA A 123 -5.59 35.48 13.96
CA ALA A 123 -4.85 36.34 14.90
C ALA A 123 -5.37 36.24 16.34
N GLU A 124 -6.66 36.00 16.51
CA GLU A 124 -7.34 35.80 17.79
C GLU A 124 -8.07 34.45 17.79
N CYS A 125 -8.20 33.83 18.96
CA CYS A 125 -8.90 32.54 19.11
C CYS A 125 -10.39 32.69 18.76
N PRO A 126 -10.87 32.03 17.68
CA PRO A 126 -12.27 32.13 17.32
C PRO A 126 -13.16 31.38 18.31
N LYS A 127 -14.42 31.78 18.39
CA LYS A 127 -15.40 31.19 19.32
C LYS A 127 -15.49 29.67 19.12
N ASP A 128 -15.44 28.92 20.22
CA ASP A 128 -15.46 27.45 20.30
C ASP A 128 -14.19 26.72 19.83
N PHE A 129 -13.10 27.44 19.53
CA PHE A 129 -11.80 26.82 19.27
C PHE A 129 -10.92 26.84 20.53
N ALA A 130 -9.97 25.91 20.59
CA ALA A 130 -8.95 25.80 21.62
C ALA A 130 -7.56 25.99 20.99
N PRO A 131 -6.55 26.43 21.75
CA PRO A 131 -5.17 26.50 21.25
C PRO A 131 -4.65 25.08 20.97
N TYR A 132 -4.15 24.83 19.75
CA TYR A 132 -3.69 23.50 19.33
C TYR A 132 -2.41 23.06 20.05
N ASP A 133 -1.55 24.01 20.41
CA ASP A 133 -0.38 23.82 21.27
C ASP A 133 0.11 25.19 21.76
N THR A 134 -0.11 25.52 23.04
CA THR A 134 0.02 26.89 23.58
C THR A 134 1.44 27.45 23.59
N GLU A 135 2.47 26.60 23.49
CA GLU A 135 3.87 27.06 23.59
C GLU A 135 4.49 27.36 22.22
N ASN A 136 3.97 26.78 21.14
CA ASN A 136 4.62 26.81 19.83
C ASN A 136 3.73 27.30 18.68
N LEU A 137 2.41 27.41 18.86
CA LEU A 137 1.45 27.71 17.80
C LEU A 137 0.43 28.80 18.20
N PRO A 138 0.86 30.06 18.46
CA PRO A 138 -0.01 31.08 19.06
C PRO A 138 -1.20 31.53 18.19
N PHE A 139 -1.27 31.11 16.92
CA PHE A 139 -2.33 31.47 15.97
C PHE A 139 -3.00 30.26 15.31
N VAL A 140 -2.67 29.04 15.74
CA VAL A 140 -3.35 27.84 15.28
C VAL A 140 -4.33 27.39 16.33
N TRP A 141 -5.59 27.47 15.94
CA TRP A 141 -6.71 27.09 16.77
C TRP A 141 -7.29 25.80 16.21
N PHE A 142 -7.69 24.91 17.10
CA PHE A 142 -8.37 23.70 16.72
C PHE A 142 -9.71 23.57 17.43
N LYS A 143 -10.62 22.91 16.75
CA LYS A 143 -11.88 22.48 17.34
C LYS A 143 -12.07 21.03 16.94
N PHE A 144 -12.42 20.20 17.91
CA PHE A 144 -13.04 18.93 17.58
C PHE A 144 -14.44 19.24 17.10
N ASN A 145 -14.72 18.94 15.85
CA ASN A 145 -16.09 18.93 15.39
C ASN A 145 -16.76 17.68 15.97
N PRO A 146 -17.65 17.82 16.97
CA PRO A 146 -18.30 16.66 17.61
C PRO A 146 -19.23 15.95 16.62
N GLN A 147 -19.67 16.66 15.56
CA GLN A 147 -20.35 16.04 14.45
C GLN A 147 -19.28 15.32 13.64
N LYS A 148 -19.23 13.99 13.77
CA LYS A 148 -18.53 13.13 12.80
C LYS A 148 -18.92 13.62 11.42
N ILE A 149 -17.96 14.16 10.67
CA ILE A 149 -18.22 14.62 9.31
C ILE A 149 -18.47 13.36 8.49
N PHE A 150 -19.73 12.93 8.45
CA PHE A 150 -20.11 11.78 7.67
C PHE A 150 -19.99 12.17 6.20
N ARG A 151 -19.03 11.57 5.53
CA ARG A 151 -18.89 11.68 4.08
C ARG A 151 -19.55 10.45 3.49
N VAL A 152 -20.54 10.63 2.62
CA VAL A 152 -21.26 9.51 1.97
C VAL A 152 -20.29 8.55 1.25
N TYR A 153 -19.18 9.09 0.72
CA TYR A 153 -18.14 8.33 0.05
C TYR A 153 -17.17 7.60 1.02
N HIS A 154 -17.16 7.95 2.30
CA HIS A 154 -16.28 7.31 3.30
C HIS A 154 -16.88 5.96 3.72
N GLN A 155 -16.51 4.94 2.96
CA GLN A 155 -16.97 3.57 3.11
C GLN A 155 -15.76 2.63 3.23
N PRO A 156 -15.16 2.51 4.43
CA PRO A 156 -13.91 1.76 4.63
C PRO A 156 -13.97 0.30 4.18
N GLN A 157 -15.15 -0.31 4.22
CA GLN A 157 -15.38 -1.65 3.69
C GLN A 157 -14.99 -1.77 2.21
N LEU A 158 -15.25 -0.75 1.40
CA LEU A 158 -14.87 -0.75 -0.02
C LEU A 158 -13.35 -0.77 -0.18
N GLY A 159 -12.63 0.05 0.58
CA GLY A 159 -11.17 0.03 0.60
C GLY A 159 -10.60 -1.31 1.09
N ALA A 160 -11.25 -1.97 2.05
CA ALA A 160 -10.87 -3.30 2.48
C ALA A 160 -10.99 -4.32 1.33
N PHE A 161 -12.12 -4.38 0.63
CA PHE A 161 -12.33 -5.29 -0.52
C PHE A 161 -11.38 -4.99 -1.68
N ILE A 162 -11.20 -3.72 -2.06
CA ILE A 162 -10.30 -3.33 -3.16
C ILE A 162 -8.87 -3.79 -2.84
N THR A 163 -8.36 -3.49 -1.64
CA THR A 163 -6.98 -3.85 -1.29
C THR A 163 -6.81 -5.36 -1.11
N ALA A 164 -7.81 -6.08 -0.60
CA ALA A 164 -7.80 -7.52 -0.52
C ALA A 164 -7.77 -8.17 -1.90
N HIS A 165 -8.60 -7.69 -2.83
CA HIS A 165 -8.63 -8.18 -4.21
C HIS A 165 -7.26 -8.03 -4.89
N VAL A 166 -6.65 -6.84 -4.81
CA VAL A 166 -5.30 -6.60 -5.37
C VAL A 166 -4.25 -7.53 -4.73
N ARG A 167 -4.28 -7.70 -3.40
CA ARG A 167 -3.40 -8.66 -2.71
C ARG A 167 -3.57 -10.07 -3.25
N MET A 168 -4.81 -10.52 -3.50
CA MET A 168 -5.07 -11.86 -4.02
C MET A 168 -4.64 -12.01 -5.48
N VAL A 169 -4.75 -10.97 -6.30
CA VAL A 169 -4.19 -10.96 -7.68
C VAL A 169 -2.68 -11.17 -7.65
N VAL A 170 -1.96 -10.39 -6.84
CA VAL A 170 -0.49 -10.52 -6.68
C VAL A 170 -0.12 -11.89 -6.10
N ARG A 171 -0.85 -12.36 -5.08
CA ARG A 171 -0.61 -13.67 -4.47
C ARG A 171 -0.77 -14.80 -5.48
N ARG A 172 -1.86 -14.83 -6.24
CA ARG A 172 -2.09 -15.84 -7.28
C ARG A 172 -0.98 -15.84 -8.31
N ALA A 173 -0.51 -14.66 -8.71
CA ALA A 173 0.61 -14.55 -9.64
C ALA A 173 1.92 -15.11 -9.04
N ALA A 174 2.21 -14.82 -7.77
CA ALA A 174 3.35 -15.40 -7.06
C ALA A 174 3.25 -16.93 -6.93
N LEU A 175 2.05 -17.45 -6.63
CA LEU A 175 1.80 -18.90 -6.52
C LEU A 175 2.02 -19.64 -7.84
N LEU A 176 1.63 -19.04 -8.98
CA LEU A 176 1.89 -19.60 -10.32
C LEU A 176 3.39 -19.73 -10.62
N SER A 177 4.22 -18.84 -10.06
CA SER A 177 5.67 -18.90 -10.19
C SER A 177 6.33 -19.93 -9.27
N GLY A 178 5.64 -20.37 -8.21
CA GLY A 178 6.14 -21.34 -7.24
C GLY A 178 7.52 -20.96 -6.69
N MET A 179 8.50 -21.87 -6.82
CA MET A 179 9.89 -21.66 -6.36
C MET A 179 10.62 -20.53 -7.09
N ALA A 180 10.12 -20.07 -8.24
CA ALA A 180 10.74 -18.98 -8.98
C ALA A 180 10.37 -17.61 -8.40
N TRP A 181 9.38 -17.50 -7.51
CA TRP A 181 9.00 -16.23 -6.90
C TRP A 181 10.11 -15.70 -5.97
N ILE A 182 10.46 -14.41 -6.12
CA ILE A 182 11.51 -13.74 -5.34
C ILE A 182 10.93 -12.59 -4.51
N TYR A 183 10.13 -11.73 -5.13
CA TYR A 183 9.70 -10.47 -4.53
C TYR A 183 8.32 -10.07 -5.05
N ALA A 184 7.57 -9.32 -4.24
CA ALA A 184 6.33 -8.68 -4.63
C ALA A 184 6.13 -7.34 -3.88
N ASP A 185 5.55 -6.35 -4.54
CA ASP A 185 5.17 -5.09 -3.92
C ASP A 185 3.95 -4.47 -4.59
N THR A 186 2.84 -4.42 -3.84
CA THR A 186 1.57 -3.78 -4.22
C THR A 186 0.90 -4.36 -5.46
N ASP A 187 1.52 -4.25 -6.63
CA ASP A 187 1.02 -4.59 -7.96
C ASP A 187 2.10 -5.22 -8.87
N CYS A 188 3.30 -5.52 -8.37
CA CYS A 188 4.36 -6.20 -9.11
C CYS A 188 4.80 -7.51 -8.46
N ILE A 189 5.34 -8.42 -9.28
CA ILE A 189 6.11 -9.60 -8.84
C ILE A 189 7.43 -9.68 -9.61
N ALA A 190 8.46 -10.20 -8.96
CA ALA A 190 9.74 -10.55 -9.60
C ALA A 190 9.99 -12.05 -9.45
N CYS A 191 10.46 -12.69 -10.51
CA CYS A 191 10.69 -14.13 -10.56
C CYS A 191 12.04 -14.45 -11.21
N SER A 192 12.70 -15.52 -10.76
CA SER A 192 13.95 -16.02 -11.36
C SER A 192 13.75 -16.75 -12.68
N ALA A 193 12.52 -17.12 -13.00
CA ALA A 193 12.12 -17.77 -14.25
C ALA A 193 10.76 -17.20 -14.71
N PRO A 194 10.44 -17.30 -16.01
CA PRO A 194 9.15 -16.84 -16.53
C PRO A 194 7.97 -17.50 -15.82
N ALA A 195 7.07 -16.67 -15.29
CA ALA A 195 5.82 -17.12 -14.69
C ALA A 195 4.86 -17.60 -15.78
N ARG A 196 4.48 -18.89 -15.74
CA ARG A 196 3.56 -19.47 -16.72
C ARG A 196 2.11 -19.26 -16.28
N GLY A 197 1.22 -19.00 -17.23
CA GLY A 197 -0.21 -18.83 -16.96
C GLY A 197 -0.62 -17.44 -16.48
N LEU A 198 0.30 -16.47 -16.45
CA LEU A 198 -0.07 -15.07 -16.27
C LEU A 198 -0.67 -14.50 -17.55
N ASP A 199 -1.74 -13.73 -17.37
CA ASP A 199 -2.32 -12.92 -18.43
C ASP A 199 -1.43 -11.68 -18.68
N ILE A 200 -0.54 -11.77 -19.66
CA ILE A 200 0.45 -10.72 -19.96
C ILE A 200 0.01 -9.88 -21.16
N ASP A 201 -0.20 -8.59 -20.94
CA ASP A 201 -0.54 -7.61 -21.98
C ASP A 201 -0.01 -6.22 -21.56
N PRO A 202 0.76 -5.52 -22.41
CA PRO A 202 1.37 -4.25 -22.05
C PRO A 202 0.39 -3.06 -21.99
N LYS A 203 -0.85 -3.22 -22.48
CA LYS A 203 -1.83 -2.14 -22.62
C LYS A 203 -3.18 -2.44 -21.97
N ARG A 204 -3.60 -3.71 -21.92
CA ARG A 204 -4.92 -4.06 -21.38
C ARG A 204 -5.00 -3.82 -19.87
N TYR A 205 -6.03 -3.10 -19.45
CA TYR A 205 -6.28 -2.83 -18.04
C TYR A 205 -6.44 -4.13 -17.25
N GLY A 206 -5.76 -4.21 -16.11
CA GLY A 206 -5.79 -5.38 -15.21
C GLY A 206 -4.90 -6.56 -15.64
N ALA A 207 -4.31 -6.53 -16.84
CA ALA A 207 -3.33 -7.53 -17.25
C ALA A 207 -1.94 -7.22 -16.67
N TRP A 208 -1.11 -8.25 -16.55
CA TRP A 208 0.28 -8.10 -16.14
C TRP A 208 1.10 -7.50 -17.28
N LYS A 209 1.92 -6.51 -16.98
CA LYS A 209 2.91 -5.98 -17.92
C LYS A 209 4.28 -6.54 -17.60
N GLN A 210 4.94 -7.15 -18.58
CA GLN A 210 6.35 -7.49 -18.46
C GLN A 210 7.19 -6.20 -18.56
N GLU A 211 7.77 -5.77 -17.44
CA GLU A 211 8.60 -4.55 -17.39
C GLU A 211 10.05 -4.82 -17.79
N THR A 212 10.61 -5.95 -17.38
CA THR A 212 12.00 -6.38 -17.65
C THR A 212 12.07 -7.88 -17.91
N ASN A 213 13.14 -8.35 -18.55
CA ASN A 213 13.37 -9.78 -18.82
C ASN A 213 14.86 -10.10 -18.89
N GLY A 214 15.32 -11.03 -18.06
CA GLY A 214 16.72 -11.49 -18.05
C GLY A 214 17.70 -10.53 -17.36
N GLU A 215 17.21 -9.46 -16.74
CA GLU A 215 18.03 -8.49 -16.02
C GLU A 215 18.42 -8.98 -14.63
N LEU A 216 19.64 -8.62 -14.20
CA LEU A 216 20.13 -8.95 -12.87
C LEU A 216 19.61 -7.94 -11.84
N PHE A 217 18.88 -8.43 -10.84
CA PHE A 217 18.43 -7.60 -9.72
C PHE A 217 18.96 -8.12 -8.38
N GLN A 218 19.33 -7.19 -7.51
CA GLN A 218 19.66 -7.43 -6.11
C GLN A 218 18.49 -6.97 -5.24
N PHE A 219 17.74 -7.92 -4.67
CA PHE A 219 16.66 -7.64 -3.72
C PHE A 219 17.19 -7.74 -2.28
N ILE A 220 17.15 -6.63 -1.54
CA ILE A 220 17.76 -6.52 -0.20
C ILE A 220 16.68 -6.56 0.89
N ALA A 221 15.64 -5.73 0.74
CA ALA A 221 14.54 -5.59 1.69
C ALA A 221 13.29 -5.05 0.99
N LYS A 222 12.19 -4.90 1.75
CA LYS A 222 10.96 -4.29 1.24
C LYS A 222 11.23 -2.90 0.66
N LYS A 223 10.92 -2.70 -0.63
CA LYS A 223 11.17 -1.44 -1.37
C LYS A 223 12.65 -1.04 -1.41
N VAL A 224 13.55 -2.02 -1.33
CA VAL A 224 14.99 -1.85 -1.46
C VAL A 224 15.54 -2.90 -2.42
N TYR A 225 15.86 -2.46 -3.64
CA TYR A 225 16.44 -3.29 -4.69
C TYR A 225 17.11 -2.43 -5.76
N ASN A 226 18.05 -3.01 -6.49
CA ASN A 226 18.74 -2.36 -7.60
C ASN A 226 19.09 -3.34 -8.72
N GLU A 227 19.24 -2.78 -9.91
CA GLU A 227 19.84 -3.41 -11.08
C GLU A 227 21.32 -2.96 -11.15
N PRO A 228 22.31 -3.81 -10.84
CA PRO A 228 23.71 -3.41 -10.81
C PRO A 228 24.19 -2.90 -12.17
N GLY A 229 24.68 -1.66 -12.23
CA GLY A 229 25.09 -1.00 -13.47
C GLY A 229 23.95 -0.55 -14.38
N GLY A 230 22.70 -0.79 -13.96
CA GLY A 230 21.49 -0.37 -14.66
C GLY A 230 20.90 0.93 -14.12
N ASN A 231 19.68 1.23 -14.58
CA ASN A 231 18.98 2.48 -14.25
C ASN A 231 17.92 2.28 -13.15
N CYS A 232 17.56 1.04 -12.82
CA CYS A 232 16.56 0.76 -11.82
C CYS A 232 17.18 0.70 -10.41
N ARG A 233 16.85 1.69 -9.56
CA ARG A 233 17.28 1.73 -8.16
C ARG A 233 16.13 2.17 -7.25
N HIS A 234 15.90 1.41 -6.19
CA HIS A 234 14.91 1.71 -5.17
C HIS A 234 15.55 1.57 -3.79
N ALA A 235 15.44 2.62 -2.97
CA ALA A 235 15.96 2.62 -1.59
C ALA A 235 15.00 3.37 -0.67
N LYS A 236 13.97 2.68 -0.18
CA LYS A 236 12.98 3.29 0.73
C LYS A 236 13.65 3.92 1.95
N GLY A 237 13.33 5.20 2.18
CA GLY A 237 13.86 5.97 3.32
C GLY A 237 15.25 6.56 3.08
N LEU A 238 15.87 6.29 1.93
CA LEU A 238 17.12 6.91 1.50
C LEU A 238 16.91 7.78 0.26
N ASN A 239 17.81 8.75 0.05
CA ASN A 239 17.86 9.45 -1.23
C ASN A 239 18.61 8.57 -2.22
N VAL A 240 17.86 7.84 -3.04
CA VAL A 240 18.40 6.83 -3.97
C VAL A 240 19.40 7.41 -4.98
N LYS A 241 19.27 8.69 -5.36
CA LYS A 241 20.23 9.35 -6.26
C LYS A 241 21.63 9.49 -5.66
N ARG A 242 21.72 9.42 -4.32
CA ARG A 242 22.98 9.48 -3.56
C ARG A 242 23.49 8.11 -3.13
N VAL A 243 22.79 7.02 -3.50
CA VAL A 243 23.25 5.64 -3.24
C VAL A 243 23.94 5.13 -4.50
N THR A 244 25.22 4.82 -4.37
CA THR A 244 26.05 4.25 -5.43
C THR A 244 25.82 2.75 -5.58
N ASP A 245 26.23 2.18 -6.73
CA ASP A 245 26.16 0.72 -6.92
C ASP A 245 27.02 -0.02 -5.89
N LEU A 246 28.18 0.53 -5.53
CA LEU A 246 29.04 -0.04 -4.48
C LEU A 246 28.31 -0.08 -3.13
N GLU A 247 27.62 0.99 -2.75
CA GLU A 247 26.84 1.02 -1.51
C GLU A 247 25.67 0.01 -1.54
N PHE A 248 25.02 -0.19 -2.69
CA PHE A 248 24.02 -1.26 -2.84
C PHE A 248 24.65 -2.65 -2.68
N ASP A 249 25.82 -2.87 -3.27
CA ASP A 249 26.53 -4.14 -3.21
C ASP A 249 26.99 -4.46 -1.77
N GLU A 250 27.47 -3.46 -1.04
CA GLU A 250 27.77 -3.56 0.40
C GLU A 250 26.50 -3.78 1.24
N TRP A 251 25.40 -3.12 0.88
CA TRP A 251 24.12 -3.28 1.56
C TRP A 251 23.56 -4.69 1.37
N TYR A 252 23.65 -5.24 0.16
CA TYR A 252 23.30 -6.63 -0.13
C TYR A 252 24.14 -7.61 0.71
N LYS A 253 25.40 -7.26 1.00
CA LYS A 253 26.30 -8.01 1.91
C LYS A 253 26.07 -7.72 3.40
N GLY A 254 25.04 -6.96 3.75
CA GLY A 254 24.61 -6.70 5.13
C GLY A 254 25.15 -5.41 5.76
N LYS A 255 25.81 -4.53 5.00
CA LYS A 255 26.30 -3.23 5.46
C LYS A 255 25.42 -2.10 4.92
N PRO A 256 24.32 -1.73 5.60
CA PRO A 256 23.44 -0.69 5.11
C PRO A 256 24.14 0.69 5.07
N PRO A 257 23.93 1.49 4.01
CA PRO A 257 24.49 2.81 3.92
C PRO A 257 23.87 3.74 4.96
N ILE A 258 24.62 4.75 5.35
CA ILE A 258 24.18 5.81 6.26
C ILE A 258 24.21 7.12 5.50
N GLN A 259 23.08 7.82 5.49
CA GLN A 259 22.97 9.12 4.84
C GLN A 259 22.48 10.18 5.81
N THR A 260 23.18 11.30 5.82
CA THR A 260 22.67 12.55 6.39
C THR A 260 21.77 13.23 5.36
N GLN A 261 20.51 13.40 5.71
CA GLN A 261 19.48 13.97 4.84
C GLN A 261 18.80 15.15 5.50
N LEU A 262 18.58 16.20 4.71
CA LEU A 262 17.69 17.28 5.07
C LEU A 262 16.25 16.83 4.81
N GLN A 263 15.42 16.78 5.85
CA GLN A 263 14.01 16.38 5.72
C GLN A 263 13.11 17.57 6.02
N GLY A 264 12.14 17.81 5.14
CA GLY A 264 11.04 18.71 5.41
C GLY A 264 10.22 18.18 6.58
N MET A 265 9.98 19.02 7.58
CA MET A 265 8.99 18.74 8.61
C MET A 265 7.58 18.96 8.06
N ASN A 266 6.59 18.29 8.65
CA ASN A 266 5.21 18.57 8.27
C ASN A 266 4.84 20.00 8.68
N PHE A 267 3.88 20.61 7.98
CA PHE A 267 3.52 22.02 8.16
C PHE A 267 3.20 22.36 9.63
N ILE A 268 2.49 21.47 10.33
CA ILE A 268 2.16 21.62 11.75
C ILE A 268 3.40 21.74 12.62
N LYS A 269 4.44 20.91 12.38
CA LYS A 269 5.73 21.00 13.09
C LYS A 269 6.48 22.28 12.78
N VAL A 270 6.46 22.73 11.52
CA VAL A 270 7.13 23.99 11.13
C VAL A 270 6.47 25.17 11.80
N LEU A 271 5.14 25.20 11.78
CA LEU A 271 4.38 26.22 12.49
C LEU A 271 4.69 26.17 13.99
N SER A 272 4.94 24.98 14.56
CA SER A 272 5.25 24.79 15.98
C SER A 272 6.73 25.06 16.30
N GLY A 273 7.35 26.03 15.63
CA GLY A 273 8.71 26.50 15.92
C GLY A 273 9.85 25.56 15.50
N PHE A 274 9.58 24.40 14.91
CA PHE A 274 10.66 23.57 14.37
C PHE A 274 11.17 24.18 13.07
N ASP A 275 12.47 24.02 12.82
CA ASP A 275 13.02 24.32 11.50
C ASP A 275 12.25 23.58 10.42
N MET A 276 11.95 24.30 9.33
CA MET A 276 11.32 23.73 8.14
C MET A 276 12.05 22.48 7.65
N TYR A 277 13.37 22.49 7.86
CA TYR A 277 14.28 21.46 7.44
C TYR A 277 15.09 20.96 8.63
N VAL A 278 15.00 19.66 8.92
CA VAL A 278 15.81 19.04 9.97
C VAL A 278 16.75 18.03 9.34
N THR A 279 18.03 18.13 9.72
CA THR A 279 19.05 17.17 9.35
C THR A 279 18.84 15.89 10.16
N ARG A 280 18.68 14.76 9.47
CA ARG A 280 18.54 13.44 10.09
C ARG A 280 19.52 12.46 9.50
N ILE A 281 20.12 11.66 10.38
CA ILE A 281 20.89 10.50 9.99
C ILE A 281 19.91 9.36 9.75
N LYS A 282 19.94 8.80 8.54
CA LYS A 282 19.13 7.65 8.12
C LYS A 282 20.05 6.49 7.79
N THR A 283 19.74 5.32 8.32
CA THR A 283 20.41 4.07 7.98
C THR A 283 19.48 3.26 7.08
N GLY A 284 20.04 2.62 6.05
CA GLY A 284 19.30 1.68 5.21
C GLY A 284 18.65 0.57 6.03
N GLN A 285 17.46 0.13 5.60
CA GLN A 285 16.78 -1.01 6.22
C GLN A 285 17.66 -2.26 6.10
N LYS A 286 17.86 -2.98 7.21
CA LYS A 286 18.56 -4.27 7.16
C LYS A 286 17.69 -5.32 6.46
N LYS A 287 18.34 -6.37 5.94
CA LYS A 287 17.65 -7.57 5.46
C LYS A 287 16.76 -8.09 6.59
N GLY A 288 15.45 -8.09 6.34
CA GLY A 288 14.42 -8.58 7.24
C GLY A 288 14.35 -10.09 7.24
#